data_AF-A0A6J4JEK2-F1
#
_entry.id   AF-A0A6J4JEK2-F1
#
_cell.length_a   1.000
_cell.length_b   1.000
_cell.length_c   1.000
_cell.angle_alpha   90.00
_cell.angle_beta   90.00
_cell.angle_gamma   90.00
#
_symmetry.space_group_name_H-M   'P 1'
#
loop_
_entity.id
_entity.type
_entity.pdbx_description
1 polymer ?
#
loop_
_entity_poly.entity_id
_entity_poly.type
_entity_poly.pdbx_seq_one_letter_code
_entity_poly.pdbx_strand_id
1 'polypeptide(L)'
;MPQDDPAPKRKPTNTEGYQLFVAASEGSARRVRELAAAGVEVDGDLPHMPGTTALMLACMNGRLETVEALLEAGVEVSRRNQDGWSALLFAASGSHEVARRLVEHGADVNVRSRVTGLDGETPLMRAASGGNRHMIRVLLEAGADVTARDEQGATVLHHAATF
;
A
#
# COMPACT_ATOMS: atom_id res chain seq x y z
N MET A 1 -34.75 -13.04 14.75
CA MET A 1 -34.44 -12.37 13.47
C MET A 1 -33.14 -12.99 12.99
N PRO A 2 -33.09 -13.62 11.81
CA PRO A 2 -31.82 -14.06 11.26
C PRO A 2 -31.01 -12.82 10.91
N GLN A 3 -29.77 -12.74 11.39
CA GLN A 3 -28.82 -11.76 10.91
C GLN A 3 -28.39 -12.22 9.51
N ASP A 4 -28.58 -11.38 8.50
CA ASP A 4 -28.01 -11.58 7.17
C ASP A 4 -26.49 -11.50 7.31
N ASP A 5 -25.84 -12.64 7.53
CA ASP A 5 -24.40 -12.73 7.40
C ASP A 5 -24.05 -12.39 5.94
N PRO A 6 -23.12 -11.43 5.71
CA PRO A 6 -22.75 -11.05 4.36
C PRO A 6 -22.24 -12.28 3.59
N ALA A 7 -22.75 -12.47 2.38
CA ALA A 7 -22.40 -13.60 1.53
C ALA A 7 -20.87 -13.75 1.41
N PRO A 8 -20.34 -14.98 1.50
CA PRO A 8 -18.90 -15.20 1.45
C PRO A 8 -18.34 -14.73 0.10
N LYS A 9 -17.32 -13.84 0.16
CA LYS A 9 -16.63 -13.31 -1.01
C LYS A 9 -16.09 -14.47 -1.86
N ARG A 10 -16.36 -14.47 -3.18
CA ARG A 10 -15.96 -15.55 -4.08
C ARG A 10 -14.45 -15.44 -4.36
N LYS A 11 -13.70 -16.51 -4.10
CA LYS A 11 -12.29 -16.60 -4.51
C LYS A 11 -12.17 -16.23 -5.99
N PRO A 12 -11.24 -15.37 -6.38
CA PRO A 12 -11.19 -14.84 -7.73
C PRO A 12 -11.03 -15.99 -8.71
N THR A 13 -11.91 -16.05 -9.71
CA THR A 13 -11.60 -16.84 -10.91
C THR A 13 -10.38 -16.22 -11.57
N ASN A 14 -9.53 -17.03 -12.22
CA ASN A 14 -8.23 -16.60 -12.73
C ASN A 14 -8.30 -15.38 -13.69
N THR A 15 -9.49 -15.06 -14.21
CA THR A 15 -9.73 -13.91 -15.10
C THR A 15 -10.23 -12.67 -14.36
N GLU A 16 -11.20 -12.80 -13.44
CA GLU A 16 -11.81 -11.65 -12.75
C GLU A 16 -10.87 -11.04 -11.70
N GLY A 17 -10.17 -11.88 -10.93
CA GLY A 17 -9.15 -11.39 -10.00
C GLY A 17 -8.00 -10.71 -10.75
N TYR A 18 -7.56 -11.29 -11.86
CA TYR A 18 -6.54 -10.69 -12.71
C TYR A 18 -6.98 -9.33 -13.26
N GLN A 19 -8.25 -9.18 -13.65
CA GLN A 19 -8.80 -7.89 -14.11
C GLN A 19 -8.79 -6.81 -13.02
N LEU A 20 -8.94 -7.18 -11.75
CA LEU A 20 -8.82 -6.23 -10.64
C LEU A 20 -7.39 -5.68 -10.55
N PHE A 21 -6.38 -6.54 -10.62
CA PHE A 21 -4.98 -6.12 -10.57
C PHE A 21 -4.60 -5.26 -11.78
N VAL A 22 -5.10 -5.59 -12.98
CA VAL A 22 -4.93 -4.75 -14.17
C VAL A 22 -5.57 -3.37 -13.96
N ALA A 23 -6.82 -3.32 -13.50
CA ALA A 23 -7.51 -2.06 -13.21
C ALA A 23 -6.77 -1.23 -12.15
N ALA A 24 -6.24 -1.86 -11.11
CA ALA A 24 -5.45 -1.21 -10.07
C ALA A 24 -4.16 -0.59 -10.62
N SER A 25 -3.44 -1.33 -11.47
CA SER A 25 -2.19 -0.87 -12.08
C SER A 25 -2.42 0.28 -13.07
N GLU A 26 -3.45 0.19 -13.90
CA GLU A 26 -3.81 1.19 -14.90
C GLU A 26 -4.42 2.45 -14.30
N GLY A 27 -4.93 2.38 -13.07
CA GLY A 27 -5.61 3.49 -12.42
C GLY A 27 -7.08 3.61 -12.78
N SER A 28 -7.73 2.50 -13.17
CA SER A 28 -9.15 2.49 -13.52
C SER A 28 -10.05 2.31 -12.29
N ALA A 29 -10.25 3.39 -11.54
CA ALA A 29 -11.11 3.39 -10.34
C ALA A 29 -12.54 2.91 -10.64
N ARG A 30 -13.07 3.24 -11.83
CA ARG A 30 -14.37 2.75 -12.30
C ARG A 30 -14.42 1.22 -12.36
N ARG A 31 -13.44 0.59 -13.00
CA ARG A 31 -13.38 -0.87 -13.11
C ARG A 31 -13.22 -1.53 -11.75
N VAL A 32 -12.43 -0.94 -10.86
CA VAL A 32 -12.31 -1.42 -9.47
C VAL A 32 -13.68 -1.43 -8.78
N ARG A 33 -14.45 -0.34 -8.85
CA ARG A 33 -15.78 -0.27 -8.23
C ARG A 33 -16.76 -1.26 -8.85
N GLU A 34 -16.75 -1.41 -10.18
CA GLU A 34 -17.59 -2.38 -10.89
C GLU A 34 -17.27 -3.83 -10.45
N LEU A 35 -15.99 -4.19 -10.35
CA LEU A 35 -15.55 -5.52 -9.92
C LEU A 35 -15.86 -5.77 -8.43
N ALA A 36 -15.65 -4.78 -7.57
CA ALA A 36 -16.01 -4.86 -6.16
C ALA A 36 -17.53 -5.06 -5.97
N ALA A 37 -18.36 -4.31 -6.71
CA ALA A 37 -19.81 -4.46 -6.70
C ALA A 37 -20.29 -5.82 -7.25
N ALA A 38 -19.53 -6.42 -8.17
CA ALA A 38 -19.79 -7.78 -8.67
C ALA A 38 -19.40 -8.89 -7.66
N GLY A 39 -18.89 -8.54 -6.48
CA GLY A 39 -18.52 -9.49 -5.43
C GLY A 39 -17.17 -10.16 -5.64
N VAL A 40 -16.31 -9.61 -6.51
CA VAL A 40 -14.92 -10.07 -6.67
C VAL A 40 -14.16 -9.79 -5.38
N GLU A 41 -13.37 -10.76 -4.92
CA GLU A 41 -12.47 -10.58 -3.78
C GLU A 41 -11.43 -9.48 -4.08
N VAL A 42 -11.57 -8.32 -3.42
CA VAL A 42 -10.71 -7.15 -3.64
C VAL A 42 -9.36 -7.22 -2.92
N ASP A 43 -9.26 -8.08 -1.92
CA ASP A 43 -8.08 -8.26 -1.09
C ASP A 43 -7.39 -9.60 -1.39
N GLY A 44 -7.57 -10.10 -2.61
CA GLY A 44 -6.89 -11.31 -3.07
C GLY A 44 -5.40 -11.08 -3.32
N ASP A 45 -4.66 -12.17 -3.33
CA ASP A 45 -3.24 -12.19 -3.71
C ASP A 45 -3.07 -12.28 -5.22
N LEU A 46 -2.06 -11.60 -5.75
CA LEU A 46 -1.66 -11.75 -7.14
C LEU A 46 -1.09 -13.18 -7.35
N PRO A 47 -1.58 -13.97 -8.32
CA PRO A 47 -1.24 -15.40 -8.45
C PRO A 47 0.26 -15.71 -8.58
N HIS A 48 1.04 -14.79 -9.14
CA HIS A 48 2.48 -14.97 -9.39
C HIS A 48 3.37 -14.12 -8.48
N MET A 49 2.78 -13.29 -7.61
CA MET A 49 3.51 -12.55 -6.56
C MET A 49 2.70 -12.63 -5.26
N PRO A 50 2.85 -13.73 -4.49
CA PRO A 50 2.02 -13.97 -3.33
C PRO A 50 2.09 -12.83 -2.30
N GLY A 51 0.97 -12.56 -1.64
CA GLY A 51 0.82 -11.43 -0.71
C GLY A 51 0.80 -10.04 -1.35
N THR A 52 1.00 -9.91 -2.66
CA THR A 52 0.84 -8.62 -3.37
C THR A 52 -0.64 -8.38 -3.65
N THR A 53 -1.17 -7.28 -3.14
CA THR A 53 -2.59 -6.91 -3.28
C THR A 53 -2.81 -5.89 -4.40
N ALA A 54 -4.07 -5.73 -4.83
CA ALA A 54 -4.43 -4.68 -5.78
C ALA A 54 -4.10 -3.27 -5.22
N LEU A 55 -4.26 -3.08 -3.91
CA LEU A 55 -3.90 -1.83 -3.24
C LEU A 55 -2.41 -1.51 -3.38
N MET A 56 -1.53 -2.50 -3.18
CA MET A 56 -0.09 -2.30 -3.32
C MET A 56 0.30 -1.84 -4.74
N LEU A 57 -0.30 -2.45 -5.78
CA LEU A 57 -0.05 -2.06 -7.18
C LEU A 57 -0.53 -0.62 -7.47
N ALA A 58 -1.73 -0.27 -7.02
CA ALA A 58 -2.26 1.09 -7.18
C ALA A 58 -1.38 2.12 -6.46
N CYS A 59 -0.85 1.78 -5.28
CA CYS A 59 0.02 2.64 -4.50
C CYS A 59 1.39 2.84 -5.15
N MET A 60 2.01 1.77 -5.64
CA MET A 60 3.28 1.80 -6.37
C MET A 60 3.19 2.72 -7.60
N ASN A 61 2.06 2.70 -8.30
CA ASN A 61 1.83 3.51 -9.49
C ASN A 61 1.22 4.89 -9.19
N GLY A 62 1.02 5.25 -7.91
CA GLY A 62 0.48 6.54 -7.50
C GLY A 62 -0.96 6.82 -7.95
N ARG A 63 -1.79 5.78 -8.14
CA ARG A 63 -3.16 5.89 -8.67
C ARG A 63 -4.16 6.31 -7.59
N LEU A 64 -4.19 7.59 -7.22
CA LEU A 64 -4.99 8.11 -6.10
C LEU A 64 -6.46 7.68 -6.13
N GLU A 65 -7.18 7.98 -7.20
CA GLU A 65 -8.62 7.65 -7.33
C GLU A 65 -8.89 6.14 -7.21
N THR A 66 -7.92 5.33 -7.62
CA THR A 66 -8.02 3.87 -7.57
C THR A 66 -7.70 3.32 -6.20
N VAL A 67 -6.74 3.94 -5.49
CA VAL A 67 -6.49 3.69 -4.07
C VAL A 67 -7.76 4.00 -3.27
N GLU A 68 -8.41 5.14 -3.51
CA GLU A 68 -9.67 5.50 -2.85
C GLU A 68 -10.76 4.47 -3.11
N ALA A 69 -10.96 4.05 -4.37
CA ALA A 69 -11.93 3.01 -4.72
C ALA A 69 -11.65 1.67 -4.01
N LEU A 70 -10.39 1.28 -3.86
CA LEU A 70 -10.01 0.06 -3.13
C LEU A 70 -10.25 0.20 -1.63
N LEU A 71 -9.93 1.36 -1.04
CA LEU A 71 -10.19 1.66 0.38
C LEU A 71 -11.69 1.66 0.69
N GLU A 72 -12.52 2.23 -0.20
CA GLU A 72 -13.99 2.18 -0.15
C GLU A 72 -14.52 0.74 -0.18
N ALA A 73 -13.84 -0.16 -0.88
CA ALA A 73 -14.19 -1.59 -0.96
C ALA A 73 -13.76 -2.41 0.29
N GLY A 74 -13.14 -1.77 1.29
CA GLY A 74 -12.81 -2.39 2.57
C GLY A 74 -11.63 -3.35 2.51
N VAL A 75 -10.60 -3.04 1.73
CA VAL A 75 -9.32 -3.77 1.73
C VAL A 75 -8.56 -3.56 3.05
N GLU A 76 -7.78 -4.56 3.46
CA GLU A 76 -6.90 -4.44 4.62
C GLU A 76 -5.61 -3.66 4.26
N VAL A 77 -5.49 -2.44 4.80
CA VAL A 77 -4.38 -1.52 4.52
C VAL A 77 -3.05 -1.96 5.13
N SER A 78 -3.11 -2.69 6.24
CA SER A 78 -1.94 -3.18 7.00
C SER A 78 -1.23 -4.37 6.37
N ARG A 79 -1.79 -4.95 5.30
CA ARG A 79 -1.21 -6.15 4.68
C ARG A 79 0.20 -5.91 4.19
N ARG A 80 0.99 -6.98 4.29
CA ARG A 80 2.37 -7.02 3.82
C ARG A 80 2.53 -8.21 2.87
N ASN A 81 3.24 -8.01 1.77
CA ASN A 81 3.58 -9.12 0.89
C ASN A 81 4.67 -10.01 1.54
N GLN A 82 5.11 -11.06 0.85
CA GLN A 82 6.14 -11.98 1.36
C GLN A 82 7.46 -11.27 1.71
N ASP A 83 7.77 -10.20 0.98
CA ASP A 83 8.91 -9.32 1.15
C ASP A 83 8.75 -8.33 2.33
N GLY A 84 7.58 -8.32 2.99
CA GLY A 84 7.29 -7.41 4.09
C GLY A 84 6.90 -5.99 3.67
N TRP A 85 6.71 -5.74 2.37
CA TRP A 85 6.26 -4.44 1.87
C TRP A 85 4.77 -4.25 2.11
N SER A 86 4.42 -3.11 2.69
CA SER A 86 3.04 -2.64 2.79
C SER A 86 2.69 -1.67 1.66
N ALA A 87 1.40 -1.39 1.50
CA ALA A 87 0.93 -0.36 0.57
C ALA A 87 1.61 1.00 0.81
N LEU A 88 1.88 1.36 2.07
CA LEU A 88 2.54 2.62 2.41
C LEU A 88 4.02 2.64 2.03
N LEU A 89 4.75 1.52 2.15
CA LEU A 89 6.13 1.43 1.67
C LEU A 89 6.21 1.61 0.15
N PHE A 90 5.28 1.02 -0.62
CA PHE A 90 5.17 1.27 -2.05
C PHE A 90 4.84 2.74 -2.37
N ALA A 91 3.92 3.35 -1.62
CA ALA A 91 3.54 4.75 -1.81
C ALA A 91 4.67 5.74 -1.46
N ALA A 92 5.55 5.40 -0.52
CA ALA A 92 6.60 6.29 -0.01
C ALA A 92 7.59 6.78 -1.08
N SER A 93 7.80 6.00 -2.15
CA SER A 93 8.60 6.40 -3.32
C SER A 93 7.79 7.16 -4.38
N GLY A 94 6.48 7.29 -4.21
CA GLY A 94 5.55 7.82 -5.21
C GLY A 94 4.75 9.02 -4.71
N SER A 95 3.43 8.92 -4.77
CA SER A 95 2.51 10.03 -4.49
C SER A 95 2.28 10.23 -2.98
N HIS A 96 2.57 11.45 -2.51
CA HIS A 96 2.31 11.86 -1.12
C HIS A 96 0.81 11.94 -0.81
N GLU A 97 -0.04 12.17 -1.81
CA GLU A 97 -1.50 12.15 -1.65
C GLU A 97 -2.00 10.73 -1.36
N VAL A 98 -1.44 9.73 -2.06
CA VAL A 98 -1.73 8.31 -1.80
C VAL A 98 -1.31 7.94 -0.38
N ALA A 99 -0.09 8.31 0.03
CA ALA A 99 0.38 8.05 1.39
C ALA A 99 -0.52 8.69 2.45
N ARG A 100 -1.01 9.92 2.21
CA ARG A 100 -1.96 10.58 3.09
C ARG A 100 -3.25 9.76 3.24
N ARG A 101 -3.85 9.33 2.13
CA ARG A 101 -5.07 8.50 2.18
C ARG A 101 -4.83 7.18 2.91
N LEU A 102 -3.70 6.52 2.71
CA LEU A 102 -3.36 5.27 3.41
C LEU A 102 -3.28 5.49 4.93
N VAL A 103 -2.61 6.55 5.38
CA VAL A 103 -2.49 6.88 6.81
C VAL A 103 -3.86 7.20 7.42
N GLU A 104 -4.71 7.97 6.73
CA GLU A 104 -6.08 8.27 7.18
C GLU A 104 -6.92 7.00 7.37
N HIS A 105 -6.63 5.95 6.59
CA HIS A 105 -7.27 4.64 6.69
C HIS A 105 -6.49 3.65 7.58
N GLY A 106 -5.58 4.13 8.43
CA GLY A 106 -4.94 3.34 9.48
C GLY A 106 -3.68 2.57 9.02
N ALA A 107 -3.03 2.99 7.94
CA ALA A 107 -1.72 2.44 7.59
C ALA A 107 -0.70 2.68 8.71
N ASP A 108 0.08 1.65 9.04
CA ASP A 108 1.20 1.76 9.97
C ASP A 108 2.31 2.63 9.35
N VAL A 109 2.43 3.87 9.83
CA VAL A 109 3.44 4.84 9.37
C VAL A 109 4.88 4.41 9.67
N ASN A 110 5.07 3.56 10.69
CA ASN A 110 6.36 3.07 11.15
C ASN A 110 6.62 1.63 10.71
N VAL A 111 5.91 1.18 9.67
CA VAL A 111 6.14 -0.11 9.04
C VAL A 111 7.61 -0.26 8.65
N ARG A 112 8.16 -1.46 8.89
CA ARG A 112 9.54 -1.81 8.59
C ARG A 112 9.57 -2.86 7.48
N SER A 113 10.33 -2.57 6.43
CA SER A 113 10.66 -3.52 5.37
C SER A 113 11.42 -4.72 5.94
N ARG A 114 11.25 -5.88 5.30
CA ARG A 114 11.98 -7.14 5.59
C ARG A 114 12.64 -7.70 4.33
N VAL A 115 12.90 -6.82 3.35
CA VAL A 115 13.60 -7.19 2.12
C VAL A 115 15.09 -7.12 2.37
N THR A 116 15.77 -8.22 2.06
CA THR A 116 17.23 -8.31 2.06
C THR A 116 17.85 -7.08 1.39
N GLY A 117 18.55 -6.27 2.17
CA GLY A 117 19.26 -5.06 1.72
C GLY A 117 18.47 -3.75 1.84
N LEU A 118 17.18 -3.82 2.19
CA LEU A 118 16.34 -2.71 2.64
C LEU A 118 15.70 -3.04 3.99
N ASP A 119 16.30 -3.94 4.75
CA ASP A 119 15.73 -4.43 6.00
C ASP A 119 15.69 -3.31 7.05
N GLY A 120 14.53 -3.19 7.69
CA GLY A 120 14.31 -2.12 8.65
C GLY A 120 14.06 -0.75 8.04
N GLU A 121 14.09 -0.60 6.71
CA GLU A 121 13.72 0.64 6.03
C GLU A 121 12.26 0.99 6.35
N THR A 122 12.03 2.26 6.72
CA THR A 122 10.71 2.83 6.99
C THR A 122 10.22 3.69 5.82
N PRO A 123 8.91 3.96 5.69
CA PRO A 123 8.41 4.93 4.72
C PRO A 123 9.13 6.27 4.77
N LEU A 124 9.47 6.74 5.97
CA LEU A 124 10.16 8.03 6.15
C LEU A 124 11.59 8.00 5.62
N MET A 125 12.35 6.93 5.89
CA MET A 125 13.70 6.75 5.32
C MET A 125 13.65 6.71 3.79
N ARG A 126 12.68 5.98 3.22
CA ARG A 126 12.51 5.86 1.78
C ARG A 126 12.10 7.18 1.10
N ALA A 127 11.25 7.96 1.76
CA ALA A 127 10.91 9.31 1.32
C ALA A 127 12.11 10.27 1.37
N ALA A 128 12.98 10.11 2.39
CA ALA A 128 14.19 10.89 2.57
C ALA A 128 15.26 10.58 1.53
N SER A 129 15.51 9.30 1.23
CA SER A 129 16.46 8.89 0.19
C SER A 129 16.02 9.33 -1.23
N GLY A 130 14.72 9.49 -1.45
CA GLY A 130 14.17 10.08 -2.68
C GLY A 130 14.07 11.61 -2.68
N GLY A 131 14.45 12.30 -1.61
CA GLY A 131 14.34 13.77 -1.50
C GLY A 131 12.91 14.33 -1.53
N ASN A 132 11.88 13.49 -1.33
CA ASN A 132 10.48 13.88 -1.51
C ASN A 132 9.94 14.66 -0.30
N ARG A 133 10.16 15.97 -0.30
CA ARG A 133 9.79 16.87 0.80
C ARG A 133 8.29 16.82 1.18
N HIS A 134 7.41 16.65 0.20
CA HIS A 134 5.96 16.58 0.46
C HIS A 134 5.60 15.27 1.16
N MET A 135 6.17 14.15 0.72
CA MET A 135 6.02 12.85 1.38
C MET A 135 6.56 12.86 2.81
N ILE A 136 7.76 13.40 3.00
CA ILE A 136 8.37 13.55 4.33
C ILE A 136 7.43 14.31 5.27
N ARG A 137 6.85 15.42 4.80
CA ARG A 137 5.90 16.19 5.60
C ARG A 137 4.66 15.38 5.98
N VAL A 138 4.05 14.67 5.03
CA VAL A 138 2.89 13.81 5.30
C VAL A 138 3.21 12.76 6.37
N LEU A 139 4.35 12.09 6.24
CA LEU A 139 4.77 11.05 7.18
C LEU A 139 5.09 11.60 8.58
N LEU A 140 5.71 12.78 8.67
CA LEU A 140 5.97 13.44 9.95
C LEU A 140 4.68 13.92 10.62
N GLU A 141 3.75 14.52 9.87
CA GLU A 141 2.41 14.88 10.34
C GLU A 141 1.65 13.65 10.87
N ALA A 142 1.89 12.49 10.27
CA ALA A 142 1.33 11.19 10.67
C ALA A 142 2.03 10.52 11.87
N GLY A 143 3.09 11.12 12.42
CA GLY A 143 3.81 10.56 13.57
C GLY A 143 4.89 9.53 13.23
N ALA A 144 5.52 9.63 12.04
CA ALA A 144 6.68 8.82 11.71
C ALA A 144 7.84 9.02 12.69
N ASP A 145 8.47 7.93 13.10
CA ASP A 145 9.61 7.92 14.02
C ASP A 145 10.91 8.31 13.28
N VAL A 146 11.38 9.52 13.54
CA VAL A 146 12.64 10.07 13.01
C VAL A 146 13.89 9.40 13.60
N THR A 147 13.74 8.68 14.72
CA THR A 147 14.84 8.02 15.44
C THR A 147 15.02 6.56 15.05
N ALA A 148 14.08 6.01 14.26
CA ALA A 148 14.15 4.67 13.73
C ALA A 148 15.49 4.43 13.03
N ARG A 149 15.99 3.19 13.15
CA ARG A 149 17.20 2.72 12.50
C ARG A 149 16.89 1.54 11.60
N ASP A 150 17.48 1.50 10.42
CA ASP A 150 17.49 0.29 9.60
C ASP A 150 18.44 -0.77 10.19
N GLU A 151 18.58 -1.92 9.53
CA GLU A 151 19.47 -2.98 10.02
C GLU A 151 20.96 -2.60 9.98
N GLN A 152 21.35 -1.61 9.18
CA GLN A 152 22.72 -1.08 9.14
C GLN A 152 22.95 -0.01 10.22
N GLY A 153 21.92 0.32 11.01
CA GLY A 153 21.98 1.36 12.03
C GLY A 153 21.83 2.78 11.48
N ALA A 154 21.56 2.93 10.18
CA ALA A 154 21.33 4.22 9.54
C ALA A 154 19.94 4.76 9.89
N THR A 155 19.87 6.10 10.00
CA THR A 155 18.67 6.85 10.37
C THR A 155 18.15 7.63 9.16
N VAL A 156 16.98 8.26 9.28
CA VAL A 156 16.44 9.13 8.23
C VAL A 156 17.44 10.18 7.72
N LEU A 157 18.31 10.71 8.59
CA LEU A 157 19.33 11.69 8.19
C LEU A 157 20.43 11.09 7.33
N HIS A 158 20.83 9.83 7.60
CA HIS A 158 21.79 9.12 6.77
C HIS A 158 21.21 8.87 5.38
N HIS A 159 19.94 8.45 5.30
CA HIS A 159 19.21 8.27 4.03
C HIS A 159 19.00 9.60 3.29
N ALA A 160 18.72 10.70 3.98
CA ALA A 160 18.60 12.01 3.35
C ALA A 160 19.91 12.51 2.72
N ALA A 161 21.06 12.03 3.18
CA ALA A 161 22.37 12.40 2.65
C ALA A 161 22.75 11.66 1.37
N THR A 162 21.94 10.70 0.90
CA THR A 162 22.19 9.94 -0.33
C THR A 162 21.52 10.55 -1.58
N PHE A 163 20.77 11.65 -1.42
CA PHE A 163 20.05 12.35 -2.49
C PHE A 163 20.77 13.63 -2.96
#